data_AF-A0A2V7DTJ1-F1
#
_entry.id   AF-A0A2V7DTJ1-F1
#
_cell.length_a   1.000
_cell.length_b   1.000
_cell.length_c   1.000
_cell.angle_alpha   90.00
_cell.angle_beta   90.00
_cell.angle_gamma   90.00
#
_symmetry.space_group_name_H-M   'P 1'
#
loop_
_entity.id
_entity.type
_entity.pdbx_description
1 polymer ?
#
loop_
_entity_poly.entity_id
_entity_poly.type
_entity_poly.pdbx_seq_one_letter_code
_entity_poly.pdbx_strand_id
1 'polypeptide(L)' 'MPDEPKSPELTMDELRARIAAAGVTIPENRLNMVRKLLGEALAPLRAVDSRTIRPLEPSVTFDAGGPHVGVRHE' A
#
# COMPACT_ATOMS: atom_id res chain seq x y z
N MET A 1 1.77 22.02 19.48
CA MET A 1 2.44 21.19 18.46
C MET A 1 1.54 19.99 18.21
N PRO A 2 0.87 19.86 17.06
CA PRO A 2 0.20 18.62 16.74
C PRO A 2 1.28 17.55 16.48
N ASP A 3 1.03 16.35 16.99
CA ASP A 3 1.88 15.17 16.89
C ASP A 3 2.32 14.95 15.42
N GLU A 4 3.61 15.13 15.15
CA GLU A 4 4.21 14.75 13.86
C GLU A 4 3.88 13.27 13.64
N PRO A 5 3.26 12.88 12.50
CA PRO A 5 3.04 11.48 12.22
C PRO A 5 4.42 10.83 12.04
N LYS A 6 4.95 10.24 13.12
CA LYS A 6 6.13 9.37 13.07
C LYS A 6 5.84 8.31 12.03
N SER A 7 6.45 8.46 10.87
CA SER A 7 6.40 7.45 9.81
C SER A 7 6.75 6.12 10.45
N PRO A 8 5.83 5.13 10.45
CA PRO A 8 6.07 3.89 11.17
C PRO A 8 7.32 3.24 10.57
N GLU A 9 8.34 3.10 11.41
CA GLU A 9 9.58 2.42 11.05
C GLU A 9 9.25 1.02 10.54
N LEU A 10 9.78 0.67 9.36
CA LEU A 10 9.58 -0.64 8.77
C LEU A 10 10.16 -1.71 9.71
N THR A 11 9.32 -2.58 10.26
CA THR A 11 9.77 -3.65 11.16
C THR A 11 10.38 -4.82 10.36
N MET A 12 11.15 -5.68 11.04
CA MET A 12 11.74 -6.87 10.40
C MET A 12 10.68 -7.91 9.99
N ASP A 13 9.57 -7.97 10.73
CA ASP A 13 8.44 -8.84 10.41
C ASP A 13 7.74 -8.39 9.12
N GLU A 14 7.41 -7.10 9.03
CA GLU A 14 6.85 -6.52 7.80
C GLU A 14 7.78 -6.68 6.60
N LEU A 15 9.09 -6.52 6.80
CA LEU A 15 10.06 -6.74 5.73
C LEU A 15 9.99 -8.17 5.21
N ARG A 16 9.95 -9.18 6.09
CA ARG A 16 9.84 -10.58 5.71
C ARG A 16 8.54 -10.88 4.97
N ALA A 17 7.42 -10.34 5.45
CA ALA A 17 6.13 -10.49 4.79
C ALA A 17 6.14 -9.88 3.37
N ARG A 18 6.75 -8.72 3.19
CA ARG A 18 6.88 -8.07 1.87
C ARG A 18 7.81 -8.82 0.92
N ILE A 19 8.92 -9.34 1.44
CA ILE A 19 9.84 -10.22 0.68
C ILE A 19 9.10 -11.45 0.17
N ALA A 20 8.32 -12.10 1.04
CA ALA A 20 7.49 -13.25 0.68
C ALA A 20 6.42 -12.89 -0.36
N ALA A 21 5.72 -11.77 -0.18
CA ALA A 21 4.69 -11.29 -1.11
C ALA A 21 5.27 -10.92 -2.49
N ALA A 22 6.50 -10.39 -2.53
CA ALA A 22 7.21 -10.08 -3.77
C ALA A 22 7.87 -11.32 -4.41
N GLY A 23 7.88 -12.47 -3.73
CA GLY A 23 8.50 -13.70 -4.23
C GLY A 23 10.02 -13.59 -4.44
N VAL A 24 10.68 -12.68 -3.72
CA VAL A 24 12.12 -12.45 -3.84
C VAL A 24 12.87 -13.15 -2.71
N THR A 25 14.01 -13.76 -3.01
CA THR A 25 14.87 -14.35 -1.98
C THR A 25 15.97 -13.35 -1.61
N ILE A 26 15.95 -12.85 -0.38
CA ILE A 26 16.98 -11.95 0.14
C ILE A 26 17.77 -12.69 1.23
N PRO A 27 19.11 -12.76 1.14
CA PRO A 27 19.91 -13.42 2.16
C PRO A 27 19.89 -12.63 3.48
N GLU A 28 19.89 -13.34 4.61
CA GLU A 28 19.67 -12.76 5.94
C GLU A 28 20.66 -11.65 6.30
N ASN A 29 21.92 -11.80 5.88
CA ASN A 29 22.97 -10.80 6.12
C ASN A 29 22.69 -9.44 5.44
N ARG A 30 21.79 -9.40 4.45
CA ARG A 30 21.40 -8.18 3.74
C ARG A 30 20.09 -7.56 4.25
N LEU A 31 19.34 -8.24 5.13
CA LEU A 31 18.01 -7.75 5.55
C LEU A 31 18.07 -6.39 6.23
N ASN A 32 19.08 -6.14 7.07
CA ASN A 32 19.20 -4.85 7.75
C ASN A 32 19.51 -3.70 6.77
N MET A 33 20.34 -3.98 5.75
CA MET A 33 20.64 -3.03 4.67
C MET A 33 19.38 -2.74 3.84
N VAL A 34 18.60 -3.77 3.50
CA VAL A 34 17.35 -3.62 2.76
C VAL A 34 16.30 -2.85 3.56
N ARG A 35 16.18 -3.11 4.87
CA ARG A 35 15.30 -2.34 5.77
C ARG A 35 15.64 -0.86 5.72
N LYS A 36 16.92 -0.50 5.86
CA LYS A 36 17.38 0.88 5.83
C LYS A 36 17.10 1.52 4.46
N LEU A 37 17.46 0.83 3.38
CA LEU A 37 17.24 1.30 2.02
C LEU A 37 15.75 1.56 1.72
N LEU A 38 14.86 0.65 2.14
CA LEU A 38 13.42 0.83 1.98
C LEU A 38 12.89 1.98 2.84
N GLY A 39 13.42 2.17 4.05
CA GLY A 39 13.10 3.32 4.88
C GLY A 39 13.42 4.65 4.20
N GLU A 40 14.64 4.78 3.68
CA GLU A 40 15.12 5.99 3.00
C GLU A 40 14.41 6.22 1.65
N ALA A 41 14.24 5.16 0.85
CA ALA A 41 13.61 5.26 -0.47
C ALA A 41 12.11 5.55 -0.41
N LEU A 42 11.40 5.04 0.61
CA LEU A 42 9.97 5.24 0.77
C LEU A 42 9.63 6.49 1.59
N ALA A 43 10.58 7.09 2.31
CA ALA A 43 10.38 8.32 3.07
C ALA A 43 9.70 9.44 2.26
N PRO A 44 10.17 9.81 1.04
CA PRO A 44 9.51 10.85 0.25
C PRO A 44 8.11 10.46 -0.20
N LEU A 45 7.84 9.17 -0.47
CA LEU A 45 6.52 8.69 -0.87
C LEU A 45 5.53 8.72 0.29
N ARG A 46 5.99 8.42 1.52
CA ARG A 46 5.16 8.52 2.73
C ARG A 46 4.76 9.95 3.06
N ALA A 47 5.63 10.92 2.76
CA ALA A 47 5.32 12.34 2.94
C ALA A 47 4.19 12.83 2.01
N VAL A 48 3.96 12.14 0.89
CA VAL A 48 2.94 12.45 -0.11
C VAL A 48 1.79 11.44 -0.06
N ASP A 49 1.80 10.49 0.89
CA ASP A 49 0.79 9.43 0.94
C ASP A 49 -0.59 10.05 1.17
N SER A 50 -1.39 10.05 0.11
CA SER A 50 -2.72 10.62 0.08
C SER A 50 -3.78 9.69 0.65
N ARG A 51 -3.43 8.49 1.14
CA ARG A 51 -4.42 7.56 1.72
C ARG A 51 -4.81 7.95 3.14
N THR A 52 -4.02 8.76 3.82
CA THR A 52 -4.42 9.50 5.04
C THR A 52 -5.24 10.74 4.71
N ILE A 53 -5.26 11.20 3.46
CA ILE A 53 -6.14 12.26 3.00
C ILE A 53 -7.48 11.61 2.72
N ARG A 54 -8.46 11.84 3.61
CA ARG A 54 -9.85 11.42 3.40
C ARG A 54 -10.28 11.91 2.02
N PRO A 55 -10.60 11.02 1.06
CA PRO A 55 -11.11 11.47 -0.23
C PRO A 55 -12.38 12.29 0.03
N LEU A 56 -12.38 13.54 -0.42
CA LEU A 56 -13.55 14.42 -0.28
C LEU A 56 -14.71 13.93 -1.16
N GLU A 57 -14.39 13.20 -2.23
CA GLU A 57 -15.34 12.70 -3.21
C GLU A 57 -15.54 11.18 -3.03
N PRO A 58 -16.77 10.64 -3.21
CA PRO A 58 -17.03 9.23 -3.08
C PRO A 58 -16.21 8.43 -4.10
N SER A 59 -15.48 7.41 -3.64
CA SER A 59 -14.75 6.48 -4.49
C SER A 59 -15.68 5.94 -5.58
N VAL A 60 -15.27 6.09 -6.84
CA VAL A 60 -15.98 5.53 -8.00
C VAL A 60 -16.07 4.02 -7.83
N THR A 61 -17.27 3.52 -7.55
CA THR A 61 -17.55 2.08 -7.52
C THR A 61 -17.77 1.60 -8.95
N PHE A 62 -16.93 0.69 -9.42
CA PHE A 62 -17.19 -0.03 -10.66
C PHE A 62 -18.14 -1.20 -10.36
N ASP A 63 -19.36 -1.14 -10.90
CA ASP A 63 -20.29 -2.25 -10.85
C ASP A 63 -19.94 -3.26 -11.94
N ALA A 64 -19.52 -4.47 -11.54
CA ALA A 64 -19.17 -5.54 -12.48
C ALA A 64 -20.39 -6.26 -13.08
N GLY A 65 -21.60 -5.92 -12.64
CA GLY A 65 -22.86 -6.56 -13.02
C GLY A 65 -23.72 -5.68 -13.92
N GLY A 66 -23.09 -4.96 -14.87
CA GLY A 66 -23.70 -3.97 -15.76
C GLY A 66 -25.12 -4.32 -16.24
N PRO A 67 -25.94 -3.31 -16.57
CA PRO A 67 -27.40 -3.42 -16.60
C PRO A 67 -27.88 -4.64 -17.37
N HIS A 68 -28.54 -5.55 -16.65
CA HIS A 68 -29.28 -6.66 -17.26
C HIS A 68 -30.42 -6.06 -18.08
N VAL A 69 -30.19 -5.84 -19.37
CA VAL A 69 -31.28 -5.61 -20.33
C VAL A 69 -32.05 -6.94 -20.40
N GLY A 70 -33.10 -7.01 -19.60
CA GLY A 70 -34.06 -8.11 -19.64
C GLY A 70 -34.68 -8.18 -21.04
N VAL A 71 -34.40 -9.28 -21.75
CA VAL A 71 -35.10 -9.65 -22.97
C VAL A 71 -36.57 -9.86 -22.61
N ARG A 72 -37.45 -8.97 -23.08
CA ARG A 72 -38.89 -9.24 -23.11
C ARG A 72 -39.18 -10.03 -24.39
N HIS A 73 -39.41 -11.32 -24.23
CA HIS A 73 -40.13 -12.12 -25.21
C HIS A 73 -41.62 -11.82 -25.05
N GLU A 74 -42.22 -11.23 -26.07
CA GLU A 74 -43.63 -11.43 -26.43
C GLU A 74 -43.70 -11.65 -27.94
#